data_AF-A0A1Y1Q7E7-F1
#
_entry.id   AF-A0A1Y1Q7E7-F1
#
_cell.length_a   1.000
_cell.length_b   1.000
_cell.length_c   1.000
_cell.angle_alpha   90.00
_cell.angle_beta   90.00
_cell.angle_gamma   90.00
#
_symmetry.space_group_name_H-M   'P 1'
#
loop_
_entity.id
_entity.type
_entity.pdbx_description
1 polymer ?
#
loop_
_entity_poly.entity_id
_entity_poly.type
_entity_poly.pdbx_seq_one_letter_code
_entity_poly.pdbx_strand_id
1 'polypeptide(L)' 'MLLTLGEQVRTTRLANAMTQEELALVSGVGRELVIQLENGKAGVTLGKACQVLAALGLQLTA' A
#
# COMPACT_ATOMS: atom_id res chain seq x y z
N MET A 1 -12.04 8.80 -14.51
CA MET A 1 -12.16 7.73 -13.50
C MET A 1 -11.03 7.92 -12.51
N LEU A 2 -11.31 8.23 -11.24
CA LEU A 2 -10.27 8.28 -10.20
C LEU A 2 -10.03 6.85 -9.67
N LEU A 3 -8.77 6.44 -9.56
CA LEU A 3 -8.37 5.21 -8.89
C LEU A 3 -8.51 5.40 -7.38
N THR A 4 -8.86 4.33 -6.66
CA THR A 4 -8.85 4.34 -5.19
C THR A 4 -7.41 4.21 -4.67
N LEU A 5 -7.16 4.61 -3.41
CA LEU A 5 -5.85 4.48 -2.78
C LEU A 5 -5.29 3.05 -2.87
N GLY A 6 -6.10 2.05 -2.54
CA GLY A 6 -5.69 0.64 -2.56
C GLY A 6 -5.28 0.17 -3.96
N GLU A 7 -5.98 0.64 -4.98
CA GLU A 7 -5.68 0.33 -6.38
C GLU A 7 -4.37 0.99 -6.84
N GLN A 8 -4.11 2.23 -6.40
CA GLN A 8 -2.84 2.92 -6.66
C GLN A 8 -1.65 2.19 -6.01
N VAL A 9 -1.81 1.73 -4.77
CA VAL A 9 -0.82 0.92 -4.04
C VAL A 9 -0.54 -0.37 -4.80
N ARG A 10 -1.59 -1.12 -5.16
CA ARG A 10 -1.45 -2.39 -5.90
C ARG A 10 -0.75 -2.20 -7.24
N THR A 11 -1.16 -1.19 -7.99
CA THR A 11 -0.58 -0.89 -9.32
C THR A 11 0.90 -0.55 -9.21
N THR A 12 1.27 0.29 -8.25
CA THR A 12 2.66 0.70 -8.03
C THR A 12 3.51 -0.47 -7.54
N ARG A 13 2.99 -1.31 -6.64
CA ARG A 13 3.67 -2.53 -6.20
C ARG A 13 3.99 -3.47 -7.36
N LEU A 14 3.01 -3.72 -8.23
CA LEU A 14 3.19 -4.59 -9.40
C LEU A 14 4.16 -3.98 -10.41
N ALA A 15 4.14 -2.66 -10.61
CA ALA A 15 5.11 -1.96 -11.45
C ALA A 15 6.56 -2.11 -10.93
N ASN A 16 6.73 -2.22 -9.61
CA ASN A 16 8.01 -2.49 -8.96
C ASN A 16 8.38 -3.99 -8.90
N ALA A 17 7.59 -4.88 -9.54
CA ALA A 17 7.78 -6.33 -9.52
C ALA A 17 7.83 -6.97 -8.12
N MET A 18 7.11 -6.37 -7.16
CA MET A 18 7.08 -6.84 -5.77
C MET A 18 5.85 -7.71 -5.48
N THR A 19 6.03 -8.74 -4.66
CA THR A 19 4.97 -9.45 -3.97
C THR A 19 4.42 -8.63 -2.79
N GLN A 20 3.26 -9.01 -2.27
CA GLN A 20 2.70 -8.38 -1.06
C GLN A 20 3.56 -8.61 0.17
N GLU A 21 4.26 -9.75 0.25
CA GLU A 21 5.19 -10.06 1.34
C GLU A 21 6.42 -9.15 1.28
N GLU A 22 6.99 -8.94 0.09
CA GLU A 22 8.13 -8.04 -0.09
C GLU A 22 7.75 -6.59 0.21
N LEU A 23 6.57 -6.13 -0.23
CA LEU A 23 6.10 -4.79 0.13
C LEU A 23 5.92 -4.66 1.64
N ALA A 24 5.35 -5.66 2.30
CA ALA A 24 5.18 -5.67 3.75
C ALA A 24 6.53 -5.57 4.47
N LEU A 25 7.52 -6.34 4.01
CA LEU A 25 8.88 -6.33 4.55
C LEU A 25 9.54 -4.95 4.43
N VAL A 26 9.53 -4.33 3.25
CA VAL A 26 10.19 -3.02 3.05
C VAL A 26 9.45 -1.86 3.72
N SER A 27 8.14 -2.01 3.94
CA SER A 27 7.33 -0.99 4.63
C SER A 27 7.29 -1.18 6.16
N GLY A 28 7.82 -2.28 6.68
CA GLY A 28 7.83 -2.58 8.11
C GLY A 28 6.45 -2.89 8.69
N VAL A 29 5.52 -3.40 7.86
CA VAL A 29 4.16 -3.77 8.25
C VAL A 29 3.92 -5.27 8.03
N GLY A 30 2.82 -5.81 8.56
CA GLY A 30 2.43 -7.20 8.26
C GLY A 30 1.80 -7.33 6.88
N ARG A 31 2.01 -8.46 6.19
CA ARG A 31 1.40 -8.76 4.88
C ARG A 31 -0.13 -8.61 4.87
N GLU A 32 -0.81 -9.00 5.93
CA GLU A 32 -2.27 -8.83 6.06
C GLU A 32 -2.68 -7.36 5.89
N LEU A 33 -1.87 -6.42 6.37
CA LEU A 33 -2.15 -4.99 6.19
C LEU A 33 -2.07 -4.57 4.73
N VAL A 34 -1.06 -5.06 4.00
CA VAL A 34 -0.92 -4.79 2.55
C VAL A 34 -2.14 -5.35 1.81
N ILE A 35 -2.58 -6.57 2.14
CA ILE A 35 -3.79 -7.18 1.56
C ILE A 35 -5.03 -6.32 1.86
N GLN A 36 -5.20 -5.86 3.10
CA GLN A 36 -6.35 -5.04 3.49
C GLN A 36 -6.34 -3.69 2.76
N LEU A 37 -5.18 -3.04 2.67
CA LEU A 37 -5.01 -1.76 2.00
C LEU A 37 -5.33 -1.87 0.51
N GLU A 38 -4.77 -2.87 -0.19
CA GLU A 38 -5.01 -3.07 -1.62
C GLU A 38 -6.46 -3.42 -1.96
N ASN A 39 -7.16 -4.09 -1.05
CA ASN A 39 -8.57 -4.42 -1.21
C ASN A 39 -9.52 -3.31 -0.71
N GLY A 40 -8.98 -2.18 -0.23
CA GLY A 40 -9.79 -1.07 0.29
C GLY A 40 -10.58 -1.42 1.56
N LYS A 41 -10.14 -2.40 2.35
CA LYS A 41 -10.80 -2.77 3.61
C LYS A 41 -10.64 -1.65 4.64
N ALA A 42 -11.74 -1.36 5.35
CA ALA A 42 -11.73 -0.47 6.51
C ALA A 42 -10.86 -1.05 7.64
N GLY A 43 -10.12 -0.20 8.34
CA GLY A 43 -9.32 -0.58 9.53
C GLY A 43 -7.81 -0.38 9.41
N VAL A 44 -7.29 -0.04 8.23
CA VAL A 44 -5.89 0.38 8.09
C VAL A 44 -5.74 1.79 8.66
N THR A 45 -4.97 1.92 9.74
CA THR A 45 -4.64 3.24 10.32
C THR A 45 -3.85 4.08 9.33
N LEU A 46 -4.10 5.39 9.29
CA LEU A 46 -3.41 6.33 8.39
C LEU A 46 -1.88 6.20 8.47
N GLY A 47 -1.31 6.09 9.67
CA GLY A 47 0.15 5.95 9.83
C GLY A 47 0.74 4.74 9.11
N LYS A 48 0.07 3.58 9.19
CA LYS A 48 0.50 2.37 8.49
C LYS A 48 0.28 2.45 6.97
N ALA A 49 -0.80 3.10 6.54
CA ALA A 49 -0.98 3.40 5.11
C ALA A 49 0.16 4.28 4.59
N CYS A 50 0.56 5.32 5.34
CA CYS A 50 1.69 6.17 5.00
C CYS A 50 3.02 5.41 4.94
N GLN A 51 3.25 4.42 5.83
CA GLN A 51 4.44 3.56 5.76
C GLN A 51 4.49 2.77 4.43
N VAL A 52 3.36 2.19 4.02
CA VAL A 52 3.27 1.46 2.74
C VAL A 52 3.47 2.41 1.55
N LEU A 53 2.87 3.59 1.58
CA LEU A 53 3.03 4.61 0.54
C LEU A 53 4.48 5.07 0.42
N ALA A 54 5.14 5.37 1.54
CA ALA A 54 6.53 5.80 1.57
C ALA A 54 7.47 4.74 0.98
N ALA A 55 7.24 3.46 1.28
CA ALA A 55 8.02 2.36 0.70
C ALA A 55 7.85 2.21 -0.82
N LEU A 56 6.72 2.68 -1.38
CA LEU A 56 6.46 2.73 -2.81
C LEU A 56 6.86 4.07 -3.46
N GLY A 57 7.40 5.02 -2.68
CA GLY A 57 7.68 6.37 -3.17
C GLY A 57 6.43 7.21 -3.46
N LEU A 58 5.28 6.83 -2.89
CA LEU A 58 4.00 7.53 -3.02
C LEU A 58 3.78 8.49 -1.86
N GLN A 59 3.00 9.54 -2.11
CA GLN A 59 2.61 10.54 -1.11
C GLN A 59 1.11 10.83 -1.19
N LEU A 60 0.47 11.05 -0.04
CA LEU A 60 -0.87 11.61 0.00
C LEU A 60 -0.80 13.08 -0.40
N THR A 61 -1.61 13.46 -1.37
CA THR A 61 -1.78 14.84 -1.83
C THR A 61 -3.17 15.32 -1.44
N ALA A 62 -3.28 16.60 -1.08
CA ALA A 62 -4.52 17.24 -0.65
C ALA A 62 -5.34 17.75 -1.84
#